data_AF-A0A955KYK0-F1
#
_entry.id   AF-A0A955KYK0-F1
#
_cell.length_a   1.000
_cell.length_b   1.000
_cell.length_c   1.000
_cell.angle_alpha   90.00
_cell.angle_beta   90.00
_cell.angle_gamma   90.00
#
_symmetry.space_group_name_H-M   'P 1'
#
loop_
_entity.id
_entity.type
_entity.pdbx_description
1 polymer ?
#
loop_
_entity_poly.entity_id
_entity_poly.type
_entity_poly.pdbx_seq_one_letter_code
_entity_poly.pdbx_strand_id
1 'polypeptide(L)'
;MISETVWNELMQYIDHIHDKTPELTIKKSLSQTEHTLSALSCLTEEVGELAAEVRKFTKCSFSQRKVDAFCIEDLENEASDVLITLLLLLKSVGIENLDESLIRKVGKNKARGY
;
A
#
# COMPACT_ATOMS: atom_id res chain seq x y z
N MET A 1 13.58 1.65 11.50
CA MET A 1 13.27 0.20 11.44
C MET A 1 11.92 0.01 12.07
N ILE A 2 11.00 -0.68 11.40
CA ILE A 2 9.71 -1.07 11.99
C ILE A 2 10.00 -2.16 13.02
N SER A 3 9.53 -1.99 14.25
CA SER A 3 9.67 -3.00 15.30
C SER A 3 8.69 -4.13 15.06
N GLU A 4 8.96 -5.32 15.61
CA GLU A 4 8.05 -6.46 15.52
C GLU A 4 6.66 -6.13 16.09
N THR A 5 6.61 -5.34 17.18
CA THR A 5 5.34 -4.86 17.76
C THR A 5 4.55 -4.02 16.77
N VAL A 6 5.18 -3.03 16.13
CA VAL A 6 4.50 -2.16 15.16
C VAL A 6 4.06 -2.94 13.93
N TRP A 7 4.86 -3.92 13.49
CA TRP A 7 4.47 -4.82 12.39
C TRP A 7 3.22 -5.63 12.73
N ASN A 8 3.17 -6.21 13.93
CA ASN A 8 2.02 -6.99 14.38
C ASN A 8 0.76 -6.13 14.51
N GLU A 9 0.87 -4.91 15.04
CA GLU A 9 -0.25 -3.95 15.10
C GLU A 9 -0.76 -3.59 13.70
N LEU A 10 0.15 -3.33 12.75
CA LEU A 10 -0.21 -3.06 11.36
C LEU A 10 -0.94 -4.26 10.75
N MET A 11 -0.43 -5.48 10.89
CA MET A 11 -1.09 -6.67 10.34
C MET A 11 -2.47 -6.91 10.97
N GLN A 12 -2.63 -6.69 12.27
CA GLN A 12 -3.94 -6.74 12.93
C GLN A 12 -4.91 -5.69 12.38
N TYR A 13 -4.42 -4.49 12.08
CA TYR A 13 -5.23 -3.43 11.44
C TYR A 13 -5.64 -3.81 10.01
N ILE A 14 -4.73 -4.36 9.22
CA ILE A 14 -5.02 -4.88 7.86
C ILE A 14 -6.07 -5.99 7.92
N ASP A 15 -5.94 -6.91 8.88
CA ASP A 15 -6.91 -7.98 9.10
C ASP A 15 -8.30 -7.42 9.44
N HIS A 16 -8.35 -6.47 10.37
CA HIS A 16 -9.58 -5.82 10.77
C HIS A 16 -10.28 -5.12 9.59
N ILE A 17 -9.54 -4.34 8.79
CA ILE A 17 -10.10 -3.65 7.63
C ILE A 17 -10.58 -4.64 6.58
N HIS A 18 -9.76 -5.63 6.23
CA HIS A 18 -10.12 -6.62 5.22
C HIS A 18 -11.46 -7.30 5.57
N ASP A 19 -11.62 -7.71 6.84
CA ASP A 19 -12.83 -8.40 7.30
C ASP A 19 -14.04 -7.46 7.43
N LYS A 20 -13.80 -6.17 7.69
CA LYS A 20 -14.83 -5.11 7.76
C LYS A 20 -15.22 -4.53 6.41
N THR A 21 -14.37 -4.65 5.39
CA THR A 21 -14.58 -4.05 4.06
C THR A 21 -15.93 -4.45 3.42
N PRO A 22 -16.40 -5.71 3.53
CA PRO A 22 -17.74 -6.11 3.08
C PRO A 22 -18.90 -5.40 3.79
N GLU A 23 -18.71 -4.94 5.04
CA GLU A 23 -19.72 -4.19 5.80
C GLU A 23 -19.69 -2.69 5.47
N LEU A 24 -18.51 -2.17 5.07
CA LEU A 24 -18.28 -0.77 4.71
C LEU A 24 -18.65 -0.45 3.25
N THR A 25 -18.71 -1.48 2.40
CA THR A 25 -19.11 -1.35 0.99
C THR A 25 -20.58 -1.72 0.83
N ILE A 26 -21.37 -0.85 0.18
CA ILE A 26 -22.84 -0.97 0.03
C ILE A 26 -23.27 -2.28 -0.69
N LYS A 27 -22.32 -3.02 -1.30
CA LYS A 27 -22.56 -4.29 -1.99
C LYS A 27 -22.30 -5.48 -1.08
N LYS A 28 -23.38 -6.00 -0.47
CA LYS A 28 -23.39 -7.35 0.09
C LYS A 28 -23.00 -8.35 -1.02
N SER A 29 -21.86 -9.02 -0.85
CA SER A 29 -21.27 -10.07 -1.70
C SER A 29 -20.58 -9.60 -3.00
N LEU A 30 -19.46 -8.89 -2.87
CA LEU A 30 -18.47 -8.87 -3.95
C LEU A 30 -17.80 -10.25 -4.04
N SER A 31 -17.55 -10.72 -5.27
CA SER A 31 -16.70 -11.90 -5.49
C SER A 31 -15.24 -11.60 -5.13
N GLN A 32 -14.43 -12.65 -4.94
CA GLN A 32 -12.98 -12.50 -4.71
C GLN A 32 -12.30 -11.67 -5.80
N THR A 33 -12.71 -11.87 -7.05
CA THR A 33 -12.21 -11.12 -8.21
C THR A 33 -12.55 -9.64 -8.10
N GLU A 34 -13.78 -9.29 -7.73
CA GLU A 34 -14.17 -7.89 -7.56
C GLU A 34 -13.46 -7.23 -6.38
N HIS A 35 -13.24 -7.95 -5.27
CA HIS A 35 -12.41 -7.47 -4.17
C HIS A 35 -10.97 -7.18 -4.62
N THR A 36 -10.38 -8.11 -5.37
CA THR A 36 -9.02 -7.94 -5.92
C THR A 36 -8.93 -6.73 -6.85
N LEU A 37 -9.90 -6.59 -7.77
CA LEU A 37 -9.92 -5.47 -8.71
C LEU A 37 -10.13 -4.13 -8.00
N SER A 38 -10.98 -4.08 -6.98
CA SER A 38 -11.19 -2.87 -6.18
C SER A 38 -9.90 -2.48 -5.44
N ALA A 39 -9.26 -3.43 -4.76
CA ALA A 39 -8.01 -3.17 -4.06
C ALA A 39 -6.88 -2.74 -5.01
N LEU A 40 -6.84 -3.30 -6.23
CA LEU A 40 -5.88 -2.89 -7.25
C LEU A 40 -6.15 -1.48 -7.79
N SER A 41 -7.43 -1.10 -7.92
CA SER A 41 -7.82 0.28 -8.28
C SER A 41 -7.34 1.26 -7.21
N CYS A 42 -7.62 0.99 -5.95
CA CYS A 42 -7.14 1.82 -4.83
C CYS A 42 -5.61 1.91 -4.83
N LEU A 43 -4.90 0.79 -4.99
CA LEU A 43 -3.43 0.82 -5.07
C LEU A 43 -2.92 1.71 -6.21
N THR A 44 -3.62 1.75 -7.33
CA THR A 44 -3.27 2.61 -8.47
C THR A 44 -3.47 4.08 -8.15
N GLU A 45 -4.53 4.41 -7.39
CA GLU A 45 -4.80 5.76 -6.89
C GLU A 45 -3.68 6.20 -5.94
N GLU A 46 -3.37 5.43 -4.90
CA GLU A 46 -2.32 5.75 -3.92
C GLU A 46 -0.94 5.95 -4.58
N VAL A 47 -0.59 5.10 -5.56
CA VAL A 47 0.66 5.27 -6.32
C VAL A 47 0.66 6.58 -7.12
N GLY A 48 -0.50 7.01 -7.62
CA GLY A 48 -0.68 8.29 -8.30
C GLY A 48 -0.47 9.49 -7.39
N GLU A 49 -0.99 9.41 -6.16
CA GLU A 49 -0.84 10.43 -5.11
C GLU A 49 0.61 10.51 -4.63
N LEU A 50 1.24 9.37 -4.33
CA LEU A 50 2.68 9.30 -4.05
C LEU A 50 3.53 9.90 -5.18
N ALA A 51 3.21 9.58 -6.44
CA ALA A 51 3.91 10.15 -7.59
C ALA A 51 3.71 11.67 -7.70
N ALA A 52 2.58 12.22 -7.23
CA ALA A 52 2.37 13.65 -7.15
C ALA A 52 3.30 14.29 -6.12
N GLU A 53 3.42 13.72 -4.91
CA GLU A 53 4.33 14.22 -3.88
C GLU A 53 5.80 14.12 -4.28
N VAL A 54 6.22 13.00 -4.89
CA VAL A 54 7.57 12.86 -5.43
C VAL A 54 7.87 13.95 -6.47
N ARG A 55 6.92 14.29 -7.34
CA ARG A 55 7.11 15.38 -8.32
C ARG A 55 7.24 16.75 -7.67
N LYS A 56 6.55 17.01 -6.54
CA LYS A 56 6.75 18.24 -5.76
C LYS A 56 8.16 18.24 -5.15
N PHE A 57 8.55 17.14 -4.49
CA PHE A 57 9.86 16.95 -3.87
C PHE A 57 11.01 17.15 -4.86
N THR A 58 10.96 16.51 -6.03
CA THR A 58 12.01 16.60 -7.07
C THR A 58 11.92 17.88 -7.89
N LYS A 59 11.00 18.79 -7.58
CA LYS A 59 10.73 20.04 -8.33
C LYS A 59 10.38 19.81 -9.81
N CYS A 60 9.87 18.62 -10.13
CA CYS A 60 9.43 18.25 -11.48
C CYS A 60 7.94 18.52 -11.73
N SER A 61 7.26 19.21 -10.80
CA SER A 61 5.87 19.61 -10.96
C SER A 61 5.74 20.82 -11.89
N PHE A 62 4.71 20.83 -12.74
CA PHE A 62 4.40 21.95 -13.64
C PHE A 62 3.94 23.23 -12.92
N SER A 63 3.71 23.18 -11.60
CA SER A 63 3.25 24.30 -10.79
C SER A 63 4.24 24.61 -9.68
N GLN A 64 4.83 25.82 -9.72
CA GLN A 64 5.73 26.29 -8.67
C GLN A 64 5.04 26.32 -7.31
N ARG A 65 3.77 26.77 -7.25
CA ARG A 65 2.95 26.72 -6.03
C ARG A 65 2.87 25.31 -5.43
N LYS A 66 2.80 24.26 -6.26
CA LYS A 66 2.79 22.87 -5.76
C LYS A 66 4.16 22.43 -5.23
N VAL A 67 5.24 22.87 -5.88
CA VAL A 67 6.61 22.62 -5.40
C VAL A 67 6.83 23.31 -4.05
N ASP A 68 6.40 24.56 -3.92
CA ASP A 68 6.57 25.36 -2.70
C ASP A 68 5.69 24.84 -1.54
N ALA A 69 4.62 24.12 -1.86
CA ALA A 69 3.74 23.48 -0.89
C ALA A 69 4.20 22.06 -0.49
N PHE A 70 5.38 21.61 -0.95
CA PHE A 70 5.90 20.30 -0.55
C PHE A 70 6.12 20.22 0.97
N CYS A 71 5.67 19.11 1.54
CA CYS A 71 5.82 18.75 2.94
C CYS A 71 6.33 17.30 3.00
N ILE A 72 7.32 17.00 3.85
CA ILE A 72 7.89 15.64 3.90
C ILE A 72 6.88 14.66 4.51
N GLU A 73 6.07 15.13 5.46
CA GLU A 73 5.01 14.37 6.10
C GLU A 73 3.95 13.90 5.10
N ASP A 74 3.63 14.71 4.09
CA ASP A 74 2.69 14.30 3.02
C ASP A 74 3.29 13.14 2.22
N LEU A 75 4.58 13.22 1.85
CA LEU A 75 5.26 12.13 1.14
C LEU A 75 5.32 10.84 1.97
N GLU A 76 5.56 10.96 3.27
CA GLU A 76 5.57 9.82 4.20
C GLU A 76 4.19 9.18 4.34
N ASN A 77 3.12 9.98 4.39
CA ASN A 77 1.73 9.51 4.42
C ASN A 77 1.39 8.75 3.13
N GLU A 78 1.61 9.35 1.96
CA GLU A 78 1.32 8.70 0.67
C GLU A 78 2.12 7.40 0.48
N ALA A 79 3.37 7.35 0.94
CA ALA A 79 4.17 6.13 0.90
C ALA A 79 3.59 5.05 1.83
N SER A 80 3.04 5.45 2.97
CA SER A 80 2.38 4.56 3.91
C SER A 80 1.03 4.05 3.38
N ASP A 81 0.26 4.90 2.70
CA ASP A 81 -1.02 4.52 2.06
C ASP A 81 -0.81 3.50 0.95
N VAL A 82 0.24 3.66 0.13
CA VAL A 82 0.66 2.64 -0.84
C VAL A 82 1.00 1.31 -0.15
N LEU A 83 1.75 1.33 0.95
CA LEU A 83 2.11 0.12 1.69
C LEU A 83 0.87 -0.58 2.26
N ILE A 84 0.00 0.17 2.95
CA ILE A 84 -1.23 -0.35 3.54
C ILE A 84 -2.13 -0.97 2.48
N THR A 85 -2.33 -0.27 1.36
CA THR A 85 -3.20 -0.74 0.28
C THR A 85 -2.61 -1.96 -0.43
N LEU A 86 -1.28 -2.04 -0.56
CA LEU A 86 -0.62 -3.24 -1.06
C LEU A 86 -0.83 -4.43 -0.11
N LEU A 87 -0.70 -4.24 1.21
CA LEU A 87 -0.94 -5.30 2.19
C LEU A 87 -2.40 -5.80 2.13
N LEU A 88 -3.37 -4.88 2.01
CA LEU A 88 -4.78 -5.22 1.80
C LEU A 88 -4.99 -6.06 0.53
N LEU A 89 -4.39 -5.64 -0.60
CA LEU A 89 -4.45 -6.38 -1.85
C LEU A 89 -3.87 -7.79 -1.71
N LEU A 90 -2.72 -7.94 -1.06
CA LEU A 90 -2.08 -9.25 -0.85
C LEU A 90 -2.99 -10.20 -0.07
N LYS A 91 -3.69 -9.67 0.96
CA LYS A 91 -4.69 -10.44 1.69
C LYS A 91 -5.90 -10.79 0.82
N SER A 92 -6.41 -9.83 0.04
CA SER A 92 -7.52 -10.04 -0.91
C SER A 92 -7.20 -10.98 -2.08
N VAL A 93 -5.94 -11.32 -2.34
CA VAL A 93 -5.60 -12.37 -3.33
C VAL A 93 -5.32 -13.74 -2.67
N GLY A 94 -5.48 -13.85 -1.35
CA GLY A 94 -5.31 -15.10 -0.60
C GLY A 94 -3.88 -15.41 -0.18
N ILE A 95 -3.01 -14.40 -0.04
CA ILE A 95 -1.67 -14.62 0.53
C ILE A 95 -1.80 -14.63 2.07
N GLU A 96 -1.81 -15.82 2.64
CA GLU A 96 -1.96 -16.02 4.09
C GLU A 96 -0.63 -15.93 4.86
N ASN A 97 0.50 -16.15 4.19
CA ASN A 97 1.82 -16.17 4.82
C ASN A 97 2.79 -15.21 4.10
N LEU A 98 2.65 -13.92 4.44
CA LEU A 98 3.39 -12.84 3.81
C LEU A 98 4.90 -12.93 4.10
N ASP A 99 5.29 -13.24 5.33
CA ASP A 99 6.68 -13.29 5.75
C ASP A 99 7.48 -14.32 4.95
N GLU A 100 6.94 -15.54 4.79
CA GLU A 100 7.58 -16.56 3.95
C GLU A 100 7.69 -16.11 2.49
N SER A 101 6.67 -15.43 1.96
CA SER A 101 6.67 -14.91 0.59
C SER A 101 7.78 -13.87 0.40
N LEU A 102 7.92 -12.94 1.35
CA LEU A 102 8.96 -11.91 1.35
C LEU A 102 10.35 -12.55 1.49
N ILE A 103 10.54 -13.48 2.41
CA ILE A 103 11.82 -14.19 2.60
C ILE A 103 12.24 -14.90 1.31
N ARG A 104 11.32 -15.63 0.66
CA ARG A 104 11.57 -16.27 -0.65
C ARG A 104 11.97 -15.25 -1.71
N LYS A 105 11.30 -14.10 -1.75
CA LYS A 105 11.59 -13.04 -2.73
C LYS A 105 12.94 -12.37 -2.48
N VAL A 106 13.29 -12.11 -1.22
CA VAL A 106 14.62 -11.60 -0.81
C VAL A 106 15.72 -12.58 -1.22
N GLY A 107 15.54 -13.89 -0.98
CA GLY A 107 16.50 -14.91 -1.43
C GLY A 107 16.74 -14.89 -2.94
N LYS A 108 15.66 -14.74 -3.73
CA LYS A 108 15.77 -14.59 -5.19
C LYS A 108 16.47 -13.30 -5.63
N ASN A 109 16.27 -12.20 -4.90
CA ASN A 109 16.92 -10.92 -5.22
C ASN A 109 18.42 -10.96 -4.90
N LYS A 110 18.81 -11.54 -3.76
CA LYS A 110 20.22 -11.77 -3.40
C LYS A 110 20.95 -12.62 -4.43
N ALA A 111 20.30 -13.68 -4.93
CA ALA A 111 20.86 -14.52 -6.00
C ALA A 111 21.07 -13.77 -7.33
N ARG A 112 20.37 -12.65 -7.55
CA ARG A 112 20.52 -11.78 -8.72
C ARG A 112 21.53 -10.64 -8.52
N GLY A 113 22.06 -10.46 -7.32
CA GLY A 113 23.02 -9.39 -6.98
C GLY A 113 22.40 -8.05 -6.60
N TYR A 114 21.13 -8.03 -6.18
CA TYR A 114 20.51 -6.88 -5.51
C TYR A 114 20.76 -6.91 -4.00
#